data_AF-A0A1F2UAY5-F1
#
_entry.id   AF-A0A1F2UAY5-F1
#
_cell.length_a   1.000
_cell.length_b   1.000
_cell.length_c   1.000
_cell.angle_alpha   90.00
_cell.angle_beta   90.00
_cell.angle_gamma   90.00
#
_symmetry.space_group_name_H-M   'P 1'
#
loop_
_entity.id
_entity.type
_entity.pdbx_description
1 polymer ?
#
loop_
_entity_poly.entity_id
_entity_poly.type
_entity_poly.pdbx_seq_one_letter_code
_entity_poly.pdbx_strand_id
1 'polypeptide(L)'
;MTRASKSFYLLALGVFLNVIGTTLASAQGVVFLASASSPRQIRAEGVTEAVGTVAFSARSSGTMVVDSLITLDYGTLVNPASGTVVNGCGNGALSKSVSGNVVTLKVIAPIACVVGQTISVTGVRVNANALGAGAKVTVNVSALVPAQFSASNPISFLQFTELTLATVQPKAATVELNGGLLLLAKPFLASFFNGERVKFTVRENFNQAFLSRKDEQGLNNTGAVEDFKIRFAFRGVPVGLRIDSVDRSASDPTLGVLTVSGLPFTSTAGLRDGNVDITIDEDDSGTDTTGSPESLVAEFSFSVPNLAVLAADQSGTVQVELIGADAPLGVPRFASSPLIKLPEPVPSSLLPPPAPIAPRQVNVTDAASLATGSAVVAPGILASAFPAFGVSALTGVSQNFAANSLPLPKMLGGVTIRLGGTLTFESFIGWKLSPIGSVEAPLLFVGPGQVNFQVPPGISLGDSVPLQVQKADGSTLLSTVRVVVTSPRIFTALRTGQGQGAVLNQDYSQNGNPQLIPGAKPAARGSVIRIFATGAGETDPPLLPGEAAPAGGNPLVLTRVQPTVSIGGIPATVLDSVMAPGYPGVWQVDAEVPPTVTPGPAVSLFISAGGSDSNPVTIAVE
;
A
#
# COMPACT_ATOMS: atom_id res chain seq x y z
N MET A 1 -18.56 22.24 33.04
CA MET A 1 -17.70 22.21 31.83
C MET A 1 -17.40 23.63 31.39
N THR A 2 -16.15 24.07 31.52
CA THR A 2 -15.67 25.41 31.14
C THR A 2 -15.47 25.51 29.62
N ARG A 3 -15.58 26.73 29.07
CA ARG A 3 -15.50 27.05 27.63
C ARG A 3 -14.24 26.51 26.92
N ALA A 4 -13.15 26.31 27.66
CA ALA A 4 -11.88 25.78 27.15
C ALA A 4 -11.91 24.26 26.87
N SER A 5 -12.71 23.47 27.60
CA SER A 5 -12.81 22.02 27.35
C SER A 5 -13.56 21.71 26.06
N LYS A 6 -14.48 22.59 25.62
CA LYS A 6 -15.22 22.40 24.36
C LYS A 6 -14.35 22.58 23.11
N SER A 7 -13.41 23.53 23.08
CA SER A 7 -12.56 23.80 21.91
C SER A 7 -11.50 22.72 21.66
N PHE A 8 -11.00 22.06 22.71
CA PHE A 8 -10.04 20.95 22.59
C PHE A 8 -10.71 19.60 22.32
N TYR A 9 -11.94 19.39 22.81
CA TYR A 9 -12.77 18.26 22.43
C TYR A 9 -13.27 18.32 20.98
N LEU A 10 -13.39 19.51 20.39
CA LEU A 10 -13.52 19.69 18.93
C LEU A 10 -12.24 19.29 18.16
N LEU A 11 -11.08 19.16 18.83
CA LEU A 11 -9.88 18.59 18.22
C LEU A 11 -9.99 17.06 18.12
N ALA A 12 -10.51 16.39 19.17
CA ALA A 12 -10.80 14.95 19.25
C ALA A 12 -12.04 14.52 18.43
N LEU A 13 -13.09 15.35 18.37
CA LEU A 13 -14.29 15.12 17.55
C LEU A 13 -14.14 15.65 16.11
N GLY A 14 -13.32 16.69 15.91
CA GLY A 14 -12.91 17.13 14.58
C GLY A 14 -12.03 16.11 13.87
N VAL A 15 -11.45 15.14 14.59
CA VAL A 15 -10.83 13.92 14.01
C VAL A 15 -11.88 13.10 13.24
N PHE A 16 -13.18 13.24 13.54
CA PHE A 16 -14.26 12.46 12.94
C PHE A 16 -15.22 13.26 12.05
N LEU A 17 -15.37 14.59 12.23
CA LEU A 17 -16.14 15.46 11.34
C LEU A 17 -15.35 16.73 10.95
N ASN A 18 -14.70 16.73 9.78
CA ASN A 18 -14.82 17.77 8.74
C ASN A 18 -13.64 17.77 7.74
N VAL A 19 -14.04 17.66 6.48
CA VAL A 19 -13.34 18.12 5.28
C VAL A 19 -13.85 19.55 5.00
N ILE A 20 -12.93 20.51 4.87
CA ILE A 20 -13.07 21.90 4.33
C ILE A 20 -13.61 23.01 5.26
N GLY A 21 -12.79 24.08 5.39
CA GLY A 21 -13.26 25.45 5.11
C GLY A 21 -13.30 26.45 6.27
N THR A 22 -12.18 27.11 6.60
CA THR A 22 -12.21 28.49 7.12
C THR A 22 -11.05 29.30 6.56
N THR A 23 -11.42 30.39 5.88
CA THR A 23 -10.57 31.38 5.22
C THR A 23 -9.82 32.27 6.23
N LEU A 24 -8.50 32.40 6.04
CA LEU A 24 -7.76 33.59 6.46
C LEU A 24 -7.44 34.40 5.21
N ALA A 25 -8.00 35.61 5.09
CA ALA A 25 -7.42 36.67 4.28
C ALA A 25 -6.07 37.06 4.93
N SER A 26 -4.95 37.34 4.25
CA SER A 26 -4.75 38.04 2.99
C SER A 26 -3.36 37.75 2.38
N ALA A 27 -3.04 36.50 2.04
CA ALA A 27 -1.88 36.19 1.19
C ALA A 27 -2.38 35.86 -0.21
N GLN A 28 -1.88 36.53 -1.26
CA GLN A 28 -2.14 36.15 -2.66
C GLN A 28 -1.34 34.91 -3.08
N GLY A 29 -0.68 34.23 -2.14
CA GLY A 29 0.10 33.02 -2.36
C GLY A 29 -0.73 31.76 -2.46
N VAL A 30 -0.19 30.77 -3.16
CA VAL A 30 -0.81 29.46 -3.34
C VAL A 30 -0.13 28.45 -2.43
N VAL A 31 -0.93 27.82 -1.59
CA VAL A 31 -0.54 26.67 -0.79
C VAL A 31 -1.00 25.43 -1.54
N PHE A 32 -0.08 24.53 -1.88
CA PHE A 32 -0.40 23.26 -2.52
C PHE A 32 -0.31 22.10 -1.52
N LEU A 33 -1.15 21.09 -1.71
CA LEU A 33 -0.87 19.74 -1.23
C LEU A 33 -0.23 18.98 -2.40
N ALA A 34 1.04 18.60 -2.25
CA ALA A 34 1.69 17.71 -3.20
C ALA A 34 1.25 16.27 -2.93
N SER A 35 0.95 15.54 -3.99
CA SER A 35 0.50 14.15 -3.93
C SER A 35 1.08 13.37 -5.08
N ALA A 36 1.33 12.08 -4.85
CA ALA A 36 1.71 11.13 -5.88
C ALA A 36 0.54 10.20 -6.19
N SER A 37 0.44 9.71 -7.42
CA SER A 37 -0.32 8.49 -7.69
C SER A 37 0.24 7.33 -6.85
N SER A 38 -0.53 6.26 -6.68
CA SER A 38 0.01 5.04 -6.06
C SER A 38 1.34 4.64 -6.73
N PRO A 39 2.38 4.30 -5.95
CA PRO A 39 3.68 3.93 -6.50
C PRO A 39 3.54 2.86 -7.57
N ARG A 40 4.04 3.15 -8.78
CA ARG A 40 4.06 2.17 -9.88
C ARG A 40 5.13 1.12 -9.65
N GLN A 41 4.90 -0.09 -10.12
CA GLN A 41 5.96 -1.09 -10.20
C GLN A 41 6.71 -0.90 -11.50
N ILE A 42 8.04 -0.77 -11.42
CA ILE A 42 8.93 -0.56 -12.57
C ILE A 42 10.07 -1.57 -12.58
N ARG A 43 10.61 -1.86 -13.76
CA ARG A 43 11.68 -2.84 -13.96
C ARG A 43 13.02 -2.35 -13.43
N ALA A 44 13.89 -3.28 -13.04
CA ALA A 44 15.28 -3.01 -12.67
C ALA A 44 16.25 -3.20 -13.84
N GLU A 45 15.74 -3.69 -14.97
CA GLU A 45 16.50 -4.14 -16.13
C GLU A 45 16.34 -3.23 -17.38
N GLY A 46 15.42 -2.26 -17.35
CA GLY A 46 15.11 -1.33 -18.45
C GLY A 46 15.82 0.02 -18.34
N VAL A 47 16.23 0.62 -19.47
CA VAL A 47 17.08 1.81 -19.43
C VAL A 47 16.32 3.06 -18.99
N THR A 48 15.02 3.18 -19.30
CA THR A 48 14.12 4.18 -18.71
C THR A 48 12.69 3.66 -18.50
N GLU A 49 12.08 3.98 -17.35
CA GLU A 49 10.78 3.46 -16.92
C GLU A 49 9.82 4.58 -16.53
N ALA A 50 8.53 4.49 -16.91
CA ALA A 50 7.54 5.51 -16.60
C ALA A 50 7.08 5.44 -15.13
N VAL A 51 7.24 6.55 -14.40
CA VAL A 51 6.87 6.64 -12.98
C VAL A 51 5.49 7.27 -12.76
N GLY A 52 5.02 7.22 -11.52
CA GLY A 52 3.74 7.79 -11.11
C GLY A 52 3.58 9.28 -11.41
N THR A 53 2.33 9.74 -11.34
CA THR A 53 1.96 11.14 -11.52
C THR A 53 2.23 11.93 -10.25
N VAL A 54 2.78 13.14 -10.38
CA VAL A 54 2.82 14.13 -9.29
C VAL A 54 1.70 15.13 -9.52
N ALA A 55 0.86 15.37 -8.52
CA ALA A 55 -0.22 16.35 -8.57
C ALA A 55 -0.13 17.33 -7.39
N PHE A 56 -0.23 18.62 -7.71
CA PHE A 56 -0.26 19.73 -6.78
C PHE A 56 -1.70 20.24 -6.69
N SER A 57 -2.39 19.96 -5.58
CA SER A 57 -3.77 20.42 -5.35
C SER A 57 -3.79 21.70 -4.52
N ALA A 58 -4.39 22.77 -5.03
CA ALA A 58 -4.46 24.05 -4.35
C ALA A 58 -5.31 23.95 -3.07
N ARG A 59 -4.74 24.39 -1.95
CA ARG A 59 -5.36 24.46 -0.61
C ARG A 59 -5.64 25.89 -0.17
N SER A 60 -5.02 26.87 -0.83
CA SER A 60 -5.46 28.27 -0.81
C SER A 60 -5.67 28.76 -2.25
N SER A 61 -6.49 29.80 -2.39
CA SER A 61 -6.59 30.54 -3.64
C SER A 61 -5.49 31.60 -3.71
N GLY A 62 -4.86 31.78 -4.87
CA GLY A 62 -3.77 32.75 -5.05
C GLY A 62 -3.26 32.77 -6.49
N THR A 63 -2.26 33.62 -6.75
CA THR A 63 -1.65 33.78 -8.08
C THR A 63 -0.15 33.47 -8.03
N MET A 64 0.29 32.51 -8.83
CA MET A 64 1.70 32.27 -9.11
C MET A 64 2.20 33.28 -10.13
N VAL A 65 3.29 33.97 -9.80
CA VAL A 65 3.87 35.04 -10.64
C VAL A 65 4.87 34.48 -11.64
N VAL A 66 5.11 35.22 -12.74
CA VAL A 66 6.12 34.88 -13.75
C VAL A 66 7.49 34.67 -13.09
N ASP A 67 8.28 33.77 -13.67
CA ASP A 67 9.60 33.32 -13.19
C ASP A 67 9.60 32.53 -11.89
N SER A 68 8.43 32.27 -11.28
CA SER A 68 8.34 31.27 -10.21
C SER A 68 8.64 29.87 -10.77
N LEU A 69 9.38 29.08 -10.00
CA LEU A 69 9.78 27.72 -10.34
C LEU A 69 9.16 26.72 -9.38
N ILE A 70 8.72 25.59 -9.91
CA ILE A 70 8.45 24.37 -9.14
C ILE A 70 9.40 23.30 -9.67
N THR A 71 10.23 22.74 -8.80
CA THR A 71 11.19 21.69 -9.17
C THR A 71 10.76 20.36 -8.58
N LEU A 72 10.96 19.31 -9.37
CA LEU A 72 10.72 17.92 -9.05
C LEU A 72 12.03 17.16 -9.27
N ASP A 73 12.73 16.83 -8.21
CA ASP A 73 13.98 16.06 -8.26
C ASP A 73 13.68 14.57 -8.02
N TYR A 74 13.85 13.75 -9.06
CA TYR A 74 13.53 12.32 -9.04
C TYR A 74 14.65 11.46 -8.43
N GLY A 75 15.78 12.07 -8.04
CA GLY A 75 16.93 11.35 -7.47
C GLY A 75 17.67 10.43 -8.46
N THR A 76 17.15 10.24 -9.67
CA THR A 76 17.75 9.47 -10.77
C THR A 76 17.51 10.18 -12.11
N LEU A 77 18.32 9.84 -13.13
CA LEU A 77 18.29 10.49 -14.44
C LEU A 77 16.89 10.42 -15.05
N VAL A 78 16.38 11.58 -15.45
CA VAL A 78 15.07 11.73 -16.10
C VAL A 78 15.28 11.88 -17.60
N ASN A 79 14.47 11.18 -18.39
CA ASN A 79 14.48 11.36 -19.84
C ASN A 79 14.04 12.80 -20.20
N PRO A 80 14.86 13.58 -20.95
CA PRO A 80 14.56 14.98 -21.26
C PRO A 80 13.26 15.24 -22.03
N ALA A 81 12.83 14.27 -22.86
CA ALA A 81 11.59 14.36 -23.63
C ALA A 81 10.35 13.93 -22.84
N SER A 82 10.53 13.19 -21.75
CA SER A 82 9.43 12.60 -20.96
C SER A 82 8.71 13.62 -20.06
N GLY A 83 7.50 13.30 -19.62
CA GLY A 83 6.70 14.13 -18.74
C GLY A 83 5.75 15.08 -19.48
N THR A 84 4.47 15.02 -19.15
CA THR A 84 3.43 15.94 -19.63
C THR A 84 2.92 16.75 -18.45
N VAL A 85 2.79 18.06 -18.65
CA VAL A 85 2.25 18.98 -17.64
C VAL A 85 0.82 19.32 -18.00
N VAL A 86 -0.09 19.15 -17.05
CA VAL A 86 -1.48 19.59 -17.18
C VAL A 86 -1.72 20.68 -16.15
N ASN A 87 -2.04 21.89 -16.63
CA ASN A 87 -2.43 23.01 -15.78
C ASN A 87 -3.96 23.02 -15.64
N GLY A 88 -4.47 22.60 -14.48
CA GLY A 88 -5.88 22.70 -14.11
C GLY A 88 -6.22 23.92 -13.27
N CYS A 89 -5.29 24.86 -13.10
CA CYS A 89 -5.58 26.20 -12.58
C CYS A 89 -6.14 27.12 -13.68
N GLY A 90 -6.50 28.36 -13.34
CA GLY A 90 -7.02 29.37 -14.28
C GLY A 90 -6.04 29.77 -15.40
N ASN A 91 -6.45 30.74 -16.22
CA ASN A 91 -5.70 31.20 -17.39
C ASN A 91 -4.25 31.58 -17.01
N GLY A 92 -3.28 31.03 -17.75
CA GLY A 92 -1.84 31.18 -17.51
C GLY A 92 -1.06 30.03 -18.18
N ALA A 93 0.27 30.05 -18.11
CA ALA A 93 1.11 29.07 -18.80
C ALA A 93 2.36 28.68 -18.02
N LEU A 94 2.69 27.38 -18.10
CA LEU A 94 3.92 26.78 -17.58
C LEU A 94 4.77 26.30 -18.76
N SER A 95 6.08 26.46 -18.66
CA SER A 95 7.03 25.67 -19.46
C SER A 95 7.64 24.55 -18.60
N LYS A 96 7.95 23.43 -19.24
CA LYS A 96 8.64 22.29 -18.62
C LYS A 96 10.05 22.20 -19.22
N SER A 97 11.06 22.08 -18.37
CA SER A 97 12.41 21.67 -18.77
C SER A 97 12.88 20.52 -17.89
N VAL A 98 13.84 19.73 -18.40
CA VAL A 98 14.46 18.62 -17.68
C VAL A 98 15.96 18.81 -17.75
N SER A 99 16.65 18.67 -16.62
CA SER A 99 18.10 18.70 -16.54
C SER A 99 18.58 17.65 -15.53
N GLY A 100 19.28 16.62 -16.01
CA GLY A 100 19.69 15.48 -15.19
C GLY A 100 18.49 14.80 -14.53
N ASN A 101 18.42 14.87 -13.21
CA ASN A 101 17.38 14.22 -12.40
C ASN A 101 16.18 15.13 -12.11
N VAL A 102 16.22 16.39 -12.56
CA VAL A 102 15.29 17.43 -12.14
C VAL A 102 14.38 17.84 -13.29
N VAL A 103 13.06 17.76 -13.05
CA VAL A 103 12.04 18.39 -13.89
C VAL A 103 11.70 19.75 -13.29
N THR A 104 11.82 20.82 -14.08
CA THR A 104 11.49 22.19 -13.68
C THR A 104 10.25 22.68 -14.41
N LEU A 105 9.27 23.15 -13.65
CA LEU A 105 8.12 23.89 -14.16
C LEU A 105 8.37 25.38 -13.93
N LYS A 106 8.44 26.16 -15.00
CA LYS A 106 8.59 27.61 -14.93
C LYS A 106 7.29 28.30 -15.30
N VAL A 107 6.83 29.21 -14.45
CA VAL A 107 5.70 30.09 -14.75
C VAL A 107 6.13 31.12 -15.80
N ILE A 108 5.53 31.04 -16.99
CA ILE A 108 5.83 31.94 -18.12
C ILE A 108 4.72 32.96 -18.37
N ALA A 109 3.52 32.72 -17.82
CA ALA A 109 2.46 33.70 -17.69
C ALA A 109 1.77 33.49 -16.32
N PRO A 110 1.31 34.54 -15.62
CA PRO A 110 0.72 34.40 -14.28
C PRO A 110 -0.42 33.38 -14.25
N ILE A 111 -0.48 32.56 -13.21
CA ILE A 111 -1.49 31.49 -13.05
C ILE A 111 -2.28 31.73 -11.76
N ALA A 112 -3.58 31.96 -11.89
CA ALA A 112 -4.49 32.03 -10.74
C ALA A 112 -5.03 30.63 -10.42
N CYS A 113 -4.78 30.14 -9.20
CA CYS A 113 -5.34 28.88 -8.70
C CYS A 113 -6.42 29.17 -7.66
N VAL A 114 -7.51 28.40 -7.70
CA VAL A 114 -8.51 28.35 -6.61
C VAL A 114 -8.46 27.01 -5.89
N VAL A 115 -8.90 26.99 -4.64
CA VAL A 115 -8.92 25.77 -3.80
C VAL A 115 -9.57 24.60 -4.56
N GLY A 116 -8.87 23.46 -4.60
CA GLY A 116 -9.29 22.23 -5.27
C GLY A 116 -8.75 22.06 -6.69
N GLN A 117 -8.28 23.13 -7.36
CA GLN A 117 -7.63 23.01 -8.67
C GLN A 117 -6.27 22.33 -8.57
N THR A 118 -5.84 21.72 -9.68
CA THR A 118 -4.63 20.89 -9.69
C THR A 118 -3.69 21.23 -10.84
N ILE A 119 -2.39 21.19 -10.57
CA ILE A 119 -1.35 21.09 -11.61
C ILE A 119 -0.74 19.69 -11.50
N SER A 120 -0.60 18.97 -12.61
CA SER A 120 -0.03 17.62 -12.58
C SER A 120 1.08 17.41 -13.60
N VAL A 121 2.07 16.60 -13.22
CA VAL A 121 3.15 16.11 -14.07
C VAL A 121 3.03 14.60 -14.16
N THR A 122 2.82 14.06 -15.37
CA THR A 122 2.59 12.62 -15.60
C THR A 122 3.47 12.08 -16.70
N GLY A 123 3.73 10.76 -16.75
CA GLY A 123 4.50 10.15 -17.82
C GLY A 123 5.99 10.53 -17.84
N VAL A 124 6.54 10.92 -16.69
CA VAL A 124 7.98 11.11 -16.52
C VAL A 124 8.65 9.74 -16.54
N ARG A 125 9.76 9.62 -17.28
CA ARG A 125 10.53 8.37 -17.39
C ARG A 125 11.89 8.52 -16.73
N VAL A 126 12.28 7.57 -15.90
CA VAL A 126 13.52 7.60 -15.12
C VAL A 126 14.40 6.38 -15.38
N ASN A 127 15.72 6.51 -15.26
CA ASN A 127 16.63 5.37 -15.32
C ASN A 127 16.56 4.57 -14.00
N ALA A 128 15.88 3.43 -14.02
CA ALA A 128 15.64 2.60 -12.85
C ALA A 128 16.79 1.61 -12.56
N ASN A 129 17.60 1.27 -13.58
CA ASN A 129 18.72 0.32 -13.47
C ASN A 129 19.74 0.73 -12.40
N ALA A 130 19.99 2.02 -12.26
CA ALA A 130 20.96 2.56 -11.30
C ALA A 130 20.52 2.43 -9.82
N LEU A 131 19.24 2.16 -9.55
CA LEU A 131 18.68 2.16 -8.20
C LEU A 131 18.67 0.77 -7.54
N GLY A 132 18.63 -0.31 -8.32
CA GLY A 132 18.59 -1.68 -7.82
C GLY A 132 17.21 -2.14 -7.33
N ALA A 133 17.02 -3.46 -7.24
CA ALA A 133 15.75 -4.08 -6.83
C ALA A 133 15.32 -3.65 -5.41
N GLY A 134 14.04 -3.35 -5.24
CA GLY A 134 13.45 -2.88 -3.98
C GLY A 134 13.62 -1.38 -3.71
N ALA A 135 14.40 -0.67 -4.53
CA ALA A 135 14.55 0.78 -4.41
C ALA A 135 13.26 1.53 -4.74
N LYS A 136 13.10 2.70 -4.15
CA LYS A 136 11.97 3.59 -4.40
C LYS A 136 12.45 4.75 -5.26
N VAL A 137 11.69 5.06 -6.32
CA VAL A 137 11.83 6.35 -6.99
C VAL A 137 11.00 7.35 -6.20
N THR A 138 11.69 8.23 -5.50
CA THR A 138 11.08 9.33 -4.77
C THR A 138 11.31 10.64 -5.50
N VAL A 139 10.36 11.56 -5.38
CA VAL A 139 10.49 12.91 -5.93
C VAL A 139 10.54 13.91 -4.80
N ASN A 140 11.58 14.74 -4.82
CA ASN A 140 11.71 15.91 -3.95
C ASN A 140 11.10 17.13 -4.61
N VAL A 141 10.09 17.72 -3.98
CA VAL A 141 9.38 18.90 -4.48
C VAL A 141 9.89 20.16 -3.78
N SER A 142 10.23 21.18 -4.56
CA SER A 142 10.49 22.52 -4.02
C SER A 142 9.96 23.62 -4.92
N ALA A 143 9.81 24.83 -4.38
CA ALA A 143 9.47 26.00 -5.17
C ALA A 143 10.42 27.16 -4.87
N LEU A 144 10.69 27.96 -5.90
CA LEU A 144 11.44 29.19 -5.80
C LEU A 144 10.59 30.31 -6.40
N VAL A 145 10.34 31.35 -5.62
CA VAL A 145 9.61 32.56 -6.05
C VAL A 145 10.62 33.71 -6.15
N PRO A 146 10.58 34.57 -7.18
CA PRO A 146 11.46 35.73 -7.28
C PRO A 146 11.41 36.59 -6.01
N ALA A 147 12.56 37.08 -5.56
CA ALA A 147 12.71 37.76 -4.26
C ALA A 147 11.68 38.89 -4.07
N GLN A 148 11.42 39.68 -5.12
CA GLN A 148 10.45 40.79 -5.06
C GLN A 148 8.99 40.37 -4.81
N PHE A 149 8.64 39.09 -4.99
CA PHE A 149 7.28 38.56 -4.81
C PHE A 149 7.17 37.51 -3.69
N SER A 150 8.29 37.13 -3.09
CA SER A 150 8.37 36.07 -2.08
C SER A 150 7.48 36.32 -0.84
N ALA A 151 7.26 37.58 -0.46
CA ALA A 151 6.42 37.96 0.66
C ALA A 151 4.92 38.11 0.31
N SER A 152 4.59 38.45 -0.94
CA SER A 152 3.22 38.75 -1.38
C SER A 152 2.52 37.58 -2.07
N ASN A 153 3.29 36.75 -2.79
CA ASN A 153 2.82 35.64 -3.61
C ASN A 153 3.65 34.37 -3.34
N PRO A 154 3.79 33.92 -2.07
CA PRO A 154 4.55 32.72 -1.78
C PRO A 154 3.91 31.48 -2.42
N ILE A 155 4.75 30.54 -2.84
CA ILE A 155 4.35 29.18 -3.19
C ILE A 155 4.85 28.28 -2.07
N SER A 156 3.95 27.54 -1.43
CA SER A 156 4.29 26.64 -0.32
C SER A 156 3.57 25.30 -0.43
N PHE A 157 4.12 24.26 0.20
CA PHE A 157 3.57 22.91 0.17
C PHE A 157 3.21 22.44 1.58
N LEU A 158 1.98 21.94 1.77
CA LEU A 158 1.55 21.25 2.98
C LEU A 158 2.03 19.79 2.86
N GLN A 159 2.97 19.39 3.71
CA GLN A 159 3.60 18.05 3.83
C GLN A 159 4.74 17.66 2.86
N PHE A 160 5.60 16.81 3.43
CA PHE A 160 6.80 16.07 2.98
C PHE A 160 7.28 16.32 1.55
N THR A 161 8.50 16.84 1.44
CA THR A 161 9.18 17.07 0.15
C THR A 161 9.31 15.81 -0.67
N GLU A 162 9.31 14.62 -0.05
CA GLU A 162 9.59 13.34 -0.71
C GLU A 162 8.31 12.50 -0.97
N LEU A 163 7.93 12.35 -2.24
CA LEU A 163 6.80 11.51 -2.66
C LEU A 163 7.30 10.25 -3.38
N THR A 164 6.84 9.06 -3.00
CA THR A 164 7.19 7.83 -3.73
C THR A 164 6.33 7.69 -4.99
N LEU A 165 6.96 7.61 -6.17
CA LEU A 165 6.28 7.50 -7.47
C LEU A 165 6.37 6.10 -8.07
N ALA A 166 7.42 5.37 -7.73
CA ALA A 166 7.59 4.00 -8.18
C ALA A 166 8.41 3.18 -7.17
N THR A 167 8.24 1.87 -7.23
CA THR A 167 9.12 0.90 -6.57
C THR A 167 9.71 0.01 -7.66
N VAL A 168 11.03 -0.11 -7.65
CA VAL A 168 11.77 -1.03 -8.52
C VAL A 168 11.49 -2.43 -7.99
N GLN A 169 10.77 -3.25 -8.74
CA GLN A 169 10.45 -4.60 -8.26
C GLN A 169 11.68 -5.51 -8.32
N PRO A 170 11.77 -6.50 -7.42
CA PRO A 170 12.56 -7.68 -7.72
C PRO A 170 11.98 -8.38 -8.95
N LYS A 171 12.85 -8.67 -9.92
CA LYS A 171 12.62 -9.36 -11.20
C LYS A 171 11.43 -10.33 -11.17
N ALA A 172 10.38 -10.07 -11.96
CA ALA A 172 9.19 -10.90 -12.00
C ALA A 172 8.98 -11.52 -13.39
N ALA A 173 9.18 -12.84 -13.48
CA ALA A 173 8.60 -13.67 -14.52
C ALA A 173 7.85 -14.80 -13.80
N THR A 174 6.53 -14.89 -13.98
CA THR A 174 5.78 -16.07 -13.53
C THR A 174 5.79 -17.08 -14.66
N VAL A 175 6.39 -18.24 -14.41
CA VAL A 175 6.42 -19.35 -15.36
C VAL A 175 5.31 -20.31 -14.99
N GLU A 176 4.28 -20.38 -15.82
CA GLU A 176 3.29 -21.45 -15.75
C GLU A 176 3.75 -22.60 -16.65
N LEU A 177 3.92 -23.78 -16.05
CA LEU A 177 4.25 -25.02 -16.74
C LEU A 177 2.98 -25.83 -16.94
N ASN A 178 2.66 -26.20 -18.17
CA ASN A 178 1.56 -27.13 -18.44
C ASN A 178 1.92 -28.61 -18.15
N GLY A 179 3.18 -28.90 -17.82
CA GLY A 179 3.65 -30.26 -17.51
C GLY A 179 4.97 -30.21 -16.75
N GLY A 180 5.01 -30.92 -15.61
CA GLY A 180 6.16 -30.97 -14.72
C GLY A 180 7.35 -31.77 -15.25
N LEU A 181 8.44 -31.72 -14.48
CA LEU A 181 9.66 -32.52 -14.48
C LEU A 181 9.88 -33.43 -15.72
N LEU A 182 10.87 -33.09 -16.55
CA LEU A 182 11.38 -33.95 -17.61
C LEU A 182 12.05 -35.19 -16.99
N LEU A 183 11.26 -36.24 -16.75
CA LEU A 183 11.72 -37.58 -16.38
C LEU A 183 11.77 -38.45 -17.63
N LEU A 184 12.94 -39.00 -17.91
CA LEU A 184 13.09 -40.15 -18.82
C LEU A 184 13.38 -41.36 -17.95
N ALA A 185 12.43 -42.30 -17.87
CA ALA A 185 12.59 -43.55 -17.12
C ALA A 185 12.47 -44.77 -18.01
N LYS A 186 13.24 -45.83 -17.73
CA LYS A 186 12.99 -47.17 -18.29
C LYS A 186 12.04 -47.95 -17.36
N PRO A 187 11.04 -48.70 -17.86
CA PRO A 187 10.76 -49.01 -19.26
C PRO A 187 9.74 -48.06 -19.92
N PHE A 188 9.45 -46.90 -19.32
CA PHE A 188 8.39 -46.00 -19.79
C PHE A 188 8.89 -45.03 -20.89
N LEU A 189 9.07 -45.61 -22.08
CA LEU A 189 8.81 -45.03 -23.40
C LEU A 189 9.47 -43.67 -23.73
N ALA A 190 10.73 -43.72 -24.15
CA ALA A 190 11.38 -42.63 -24.91
C ALA A 190 10.81 -42.41 -26.34
N SER A 191 9.78 -43.15 -26.73
CA SER A 191 9.03 -42.97 -27.99
C SER A 191 7.95 -41.89 -27.94
N PHE A 192 7.57 -41.39 -26.76
CA PHE A 192 6.54 -40.34 -26.62
C PHE A 192 7.10 -38.94 -26.85
N PHE A 193 8.34 -38.71 -26.42
CA PHE A 193 9.00 -37.41 -26.55
C PHE A 193 9.51 -37.08 -27.96
N ASN A 194 9.28 -37.92 -28.98
CA ASN A 194 9.78 -37.63 -30.33
C ASN A 194 8.81 -36.69 -31.07
N GLY A 195 9.08 -35.38 -31.01
CA GLY A 195 8.21 -34.34 -31.57
C GLY A 195 7.15 -33.81 -30.61
N GLU A 196 7.19 -34.21 -29.32
CA GLU A 196 6.33 -33.66 -28.29
C GLU A 196 6.78 -32.24 -27.90
N ARG A 197 5.81 -31.36 -27.65
CA ARG A 197 6.06 -29.96 -27.32
C ARG A 197 5.69 -29.67 -25.88
N VAL A 198 6.62 -29.11 -25.12
CA VAL A 198 6.36 -28.65 -23.75
C VAL A 198 6.10 -27.15 -23.80
N LYS A 199 4.94 -26.75 -23.30
CA LYS A 199 4.50 -25.36 -23.25
C LYS A 199 4.96 -24.69 -21.96
N PHE A 200 5.74 -23.63 -22.14
CA PHE A 200 6.13 -22.68 -21.10
C PHE A 200 5.40 -21.37 -21.37
N THR A 201 4.61 -20.93 -20.40
CA THR A 201 3.97 -19.61 -20.48
C THR A 201 4.71 -18.69 -19.52
N VAL A 202 5.40 -17.71 -20.07
CA VAL A 202 6.05 -16.63 -19.33
C VAL A 202 5.08 -15.47 -19.30
N ARG A 203 4.44 -15.27 -18.15
CA ARG A 203 3.65 -14.07 -17.89
C ARG A 203 4.50 -13.09 -17.10
N GLU A 204 4.66 -11.91 -17.66
CA GLU A 204 5.15 -10.77 -16.90
C GLU A 204 3.96 -10.08 -16.25
N ASN A 205 4.08 -9.72 -14.97
CA ASN A 205 3.02 -9.02 -14.23
C ASN A 205 3.25 -7.50 -14.22
N PHE A 206 4.11 -6.98 -15.10
CA PHE A 206 4.33 -5.54 -15.21
C PHE A 206 3.32 -4.95 -16.21
N ASN A 207 2.67 -3.86 -15.82
CA ASN A 207 1.72 -3.11 -16.67
C ASN A 207 2.47 -2.23 -17.69
N GLN A 208 3.48 -2.78 -18.39
CA GLN A 208 4.31 -2.05 -19.34
C GLN A 208 4.76 -2.95 -20.49
N ALA A 209 4.87 -2.36 -21.68
CA ALA A 209 5.33 -3.06 -22.87
C ALA A 209 6.80 -3.50 -22.80
N PHE A 210 7.13 -4.62 -23.45
CA PHE A 210 8.50 -4.95 -23.82
C PHE A 210 9.00 -3.94 -24.87
N LEU A 211 10.15 -3.29 -24.62
CA LEU A 211 10.70 -2.28 -25.53
C LEU A 211 11.76 -2.90 -26.43
N SER A 212 11.72 -2.59 -27.73
CA SER A 212 12.81 -2.95 -28.65
C SER A 212 14.03 -2.06 -28.42
N ARG A 213 15.18 -2.50 -28.95
CA ARG A 213 16.41 -1.68 -28.98
C ARG A 213 16.15 -0.32 -29.66
N LYS A 214 15.34 -0.30 -30.71
CA LYS A 214 14.99 0.89 -31.51
C LYS A 214 14.06 1.84 -30.76
N ASP A 215 13.13 1.30 -29.97
CA ASP A 215 12.31 2.11 -29.04
C ASP A 215 13.19 2.76 -27.98
N GLU A 216 14.17 2.03 -27.43
CA GLU A 216 15.13 2.57 -26.46
C GLU A 216 16.12 3.57 -27.10
N GLN A 217 16.55 3.37 -28.34
CA GLN A 217 17.41 4.30 -29.09
C GLN A 217 16.67 5.58 -29.54
N GLY A 218 15.40 5.45 -29.93
CA GLY A 218 14.52 6.58 -30.30
C GLY A 218 14.24 7.55 -29.15
N LEU A 219 14.62 7.17 -27.92
CA LEU A 219 14.48 7.96 -26.69
C LEU A 219 15.71 8.83 -26.36
N ASN A 220 16.62 9.07 -27.33
CA ASN A 220 17.80 9.94 -27.24
C ASN A 220 18.84 9.53 -26.19
N ASN A 221 19.10 8.23 -26.06
CA ASN A 221 20.16 7.72 -25.20
C ASN A 221 21.50 7.68 -25.97
N THR A 222 22.58 8.24 -25.41
CA THR A 222 23.91 8.28 -26.05
C THR A 222 24.79 7.05 -25.74
N GLY A 223 24.26 6.05 -25.03
CA GLY A 223 24.94 4.78 -24.72
C GLY A 223 24.63 3.65 -25.71
N ALA A 224 25.49 2.64 -25.75
CA ALA A 224 25.23 1.41 -26.49
C ALA A 224 24.09 0.64 -25.82
N VAL A 225 22.89 0.69 -26.40
CA VAL A 225 21.77 -0.15 -25.96
C VAL A 225 22.00 -1.57 -26.49
N GLU A 226 21.98 -2.59 -25.62
CA GLU A 226 21.98 -4.01 -26.01
C GLU A 226 20.55 -4.58 -26.00
N ASP A 227 20.32 -5.67 -26.73
CA ASP A 227 18.97 -6.23 -26.93
C ASP A 227 18.38 -6.83 -25.64
N PHE A 228 17.07 -6.64 -25.44
CA PHE A 228 16.33 -7.32 -24.39
C PHE A 228 16.09 -8.80 -24.73
N LYS A 229 16.38 -9.70 -23.79
CA LYS A 229 16.30 -11.17 -24.00
C LYS A 229 15.55 -11.88 -22.88
N ILE A 230 14.76 -12.89 -23.25
CA ILE A 230 14.20 -13.90 -22.35
C ILE A 230 15.01 -15.19 -22.52
N ARG A 231 15.77 -15.56 -21.50
CA ARG A 231 16.60 -16.76 -21.47
C ARG A 231 15.89 -17.91 -20.78
N PHE A 232 15.85 -19.05 -21.44
CA PHE A 232 15.50 -20.35 -20.89
C PHE A 232 16.79 -21.14 -20.64
N ALA A 233 17.20 -21.21 -19.38
CA ALA A 233 18.38 -21.93 -18.92
C ALA A 233 18.01 -23.36 -18.53
N PHE A 234 18.30 -24.30 -19.42
CA PHE A 234 18.16 -25.73 -19.18
C PHE A 234 19.40 -26.24 -18.43
N ARG A 235 19.18 -26.93 -17.31
CA ARG A 235 20.23 -27.48 -16.45
C ARG A 235 20.00 -28.95 -16.17
N GLY A 236 21.06 -29.74 -16.23
CA GLY A 236 20.99 -31.18 -15.96
C GLY A 236 20.11 -31.94 -16.95
N VAL A 237 20.00 -31.49 -18.21
CA VAL A 237 19.21 -32.15 -19.25
C VAL A 237 19.60 -33.64 -19.34
N PRO A 238 18.63 -34.56 -19.46
CA PRO A 238 18.94 -35.98 -19.64
C PRO A 238 19.79 -36.24 -20.88
N VAL A 239 20.81 -37.09 -20.73
CA VAL A 239 21.77 -37.41 -21.79
C VAL A 239 21.05 -38.08 -22.97
N GLY A 240 21.28 -37.58 -24.18
CA GLY A 240 20.64 -38.06 -25.40
C GLY A 240 19.32 -37.37 -25.75
N LEU A 241 18.78 -36.52 -24.88
CA LEU A 241 17.67 -35.64 -25.21
C LEU A 241 18.17 -34.45 -26.03
N ARG A 242 17.42 -34.12 -27.09
CA ARG A 242 17.64 -32.97 -27.96
C ARG A 242 16.46 -32.00 -27.84
N ILE A 243 16.78 -30.73 -27.78
CA ILE A 243 15.83 -29.62 -27.89
C ILE A 243 15.95 -29.11 -29.34
N ASP A 244 14.88 -29.24 -30.11
CA ASP A 244 14.93 -29.06 -31.56
C ASP A 244 14.60 -27.65 -32.00
N SER A 245 13.49 -27.13 -31.50
CA SER A 245 12.92 -25.84 -31.90
C SER A 245 12.05 -25.26 -30.79
N VAL A 246 11.69 -23.99 -30.93
CA VAL A 246 10.72 -23.32 -30.06
C VAL A 246 9.74 -22.54 -30.94
N ASP A 247 8.45 -22.82 -30.78
CA ASP A 247 7.40 -21.94 -31.29
C ASP A 247 7.10 -20.89 -30.24
N ARG A 248 6.75 -19.68 -30.69
CA ARG A 248 6.56 -18.55 -29.80
C ARG A 248 5.42 -17.68 -30.28
N SER A 249 4.66 -17.17 -29.32
CA SER A 249 3.63 -16.15 -29.56
C SER A 249 3.61 -15.21 -28.38
N ALA A 250 3.49 -13.91 -28.65
CA ALA A 250 3.33 -12.88 -27.64
C ALA A 250 1.86 -12.43 -27.62
N SER A 251 1.41 -11.91 -26.48
CA SER A 251 0.08 -11.30 -26.34
C SER A 251 -0.05 -9.98 -27.09
N ASP A 252 1.07 -9.29 -27.36
CA ASP A 252 1.11 -8.10 -28.21
C ASP A 252 1.57 -8.50 -29.64
N PRO A 253 0.77 -8.23 -30.68
CA PRO A 253 1.16 -8.45 -32.08
C PRO A 253 2.34 -7.58 -32.56
N THR A 254 2.72 -6.50 -31.87
CA THR A 254 3.90 -5.66 -32.18
C THR A 254 5.21 -6.21 -31.61
N LEU A 255 5.21 -7.47 -31.17
CA LEU A 255 6.39 -8.25 -30.84
C LEU A 255 6.60 -9.36 -31.89
N GLY A 256 6.24 -9.08 -33.13
CA GLY A 256 6.12 -10.06 -34.21
C GLY A 256 7.46 -10.59 -34.70
N VAL A 257 8.54 -9.87 -34.43
CA VAL A 257 9.91 -10.26 -34.82
C VAL A 257 10.72 -10.54 -33.55
N LEU A 258 10.82 -11.82 -33.23
CA LEU A 258 11.70 -12.31 -32.18
C LEU A 258 12.85 -13.06 -32.88
N THR A 259 14.05 -13.17 -32.30
CA THR A 259 15.11 -14.11 -32.75
C THR A 259 15.39 -15.17 -31.68
N VAL A 260 15.81 -16.37 -32.11
CA VAL A 260 16.14 -17.48 -31.19
C VAL A 260 17.61 -17.84 -31.35
N SER A 261 18.33 -17.98 -30.25
CA SER A 261 19.70 -18.49 -30.21
C SER A 261 19.81 -19.66 -29.22
N GLY A 262 20.75 -20.57 -29.45
CA GLY A 262 21.02 -21.72 -28.57
C GLY A 262 20.28 -23.01 -28.90
N LEU A 263 19.59 -23.07 -30.05
CA LEU A 263 18.98 -24.29 -30.59
C LEU A 263 19.56 -24.64 -31.98
N PRO A 264 19.59 -25.94 -32.36
CA PRO A 264 19.22 -27.09 -31.54
C PRO A 264 20.30 -27.41 -30.50
N PHE A 265 19.90 -27.99 -29.36
CA PHE A 265 20.82 -28.41 -28.29
C PHE A 265 20.66 -29.91 -28.02
N THR A 266 21.75 -30.69 -28.08
CA THR A 266 21.73 -32.12 -27.72
C THR A 266 22.57 -32.37 -26.48
N SER A 267 21.96 -32.92 -25.43
CA SER A 267 22.66 -33.21 -24.19
C SER A 267 23.57 -34.42 -24.32
N THR A 268 24.80 -34.30 -23.84
CA THR A 268 25.79 -35.40 -23.73
C THR A 268 26.23 -35.58 -22.28
N ALA A 269 26.92 -36.67 -21.97
CA ALA A 269 27.41 -36.94 -20.61
C ALA A 269 28.32 -35.82 -20.06
N GLY A 270 29.06 -35.10 -20.91
CA GLY A 270 29.93 -33.97 -20.54
C GLY A 270 29.30 -32.59 -20.69
N LEU A 271 28.14 -32.47 -21.35
CA LEU A 271 27.47 -31.20 -21.60
C LEU A 271 25.95 -31.38 -21.45
N ARG A 272 25.47 -31.10 -20.24
CA ARG A 272 24.06 -31.28 -19.84
C ARG A 272 23.28 -29.98 -19.71
N ASP A 273 23.94 -28.85 -19.86
CA ASP A 273 23.35 -27.53 -19.67
C ASP A 273 23.35 -26.78 -21.00
N GLY A 274 22.26 -26.05 -21.26
CA GLY A 274 22.09 -25.24 -22.47
C GLY A 274 21.21 -24.04 -22.19
N ASN A 275 21.51 -22.91 -22.83
CA ASN A 275 20.68 -21.72 -22.76
C ASN A 275 20.00 -21.51 -24.11
N VAL A 276 18.70 -21.21 -24.10
CA VAL A 276 17.99 -20.74 -25.27
C VAL A 276 17.53 -19.33 -25.02
N ASP A 277 17.98 -18.40 -25.86
CA ASP A 277 17.65 -16.97 -25.74
C ASP A 277 16.62 -16.62 -26.80
N ILE A 278 15.50 -16.03 -26.38
CA ILE A 278 14.52 -15.39 -27.24
C ILE A 278 14.73 -13.88 -27.12
N THR A 279 15.25 -13.26 -28.17
CA THR A 279 15.55 -11.83 -28.25
C THR A 279 14.41 -11.10 -28.95
N ILE A 280 14.07 -9.91 -28.50
CA ILE A 280 13.13 -9.01 -29.19
C ILE A 280 13.94 -8.24 -30.25
N ASP A 281 13.57 -8.40 -31.53
CA ASP A 281 14.35 -7.86 -32.65
C ASP A 281 14.22 -6.33 -32.76
N GLU A 282 15.19 -5.71 -33.43
CA GLU A 282 15.37 -4.25 -33.48
C GLU A 282 14.31 -3.53 -34.32
N ASP A 283 13.57 -4.22 -35.19
CA ASP A 283 12.85 -3.58 -36.30
C ASP A 283 11.33 -3.43 -36.13
N ASP A 284 10.75 -3.85 -35.01
CA ASP A 284 9.29 -3.74 -34.84
C ASP A 284 8.83 -2.28 -34.69
N SER A 285 7.67 -1.98 -35.28
CA SER A 285 7.08 -0.66 -35.36
C SER A 285 5.83 -0.58 -34.48
N GLY A 286 6.02 -0.29 -33.19
CA GLY A 286 4.95 0.25 -32.36
C GLY A 286 4.89 -0.33 -30.94
N THR A 287 4.86 0.56 -29.96
CA THR A 287 4.59 0.23 -28.57
C THR A 287 3.10 0.37 -28.30
N ASP A 288 2.46 -0.68 -27.76
CA ASP A 288 1.23 -0.50 -27.02
C ASP A 288 1.53 0.39 -25.80
N THR A 289 0.90 1.55 -25.74
CA THR A 289 1.05 2.52 -24.64
C THR A 289 0.01 2.30 -23.55
N THR A 290 -0.85 1.28 -23.68
CA THR A 290 -2.04 1.12 -22.83
C THR A 290 -1.78 0.39 -21.50
N GLY A 291 -0.56 -0.13 -21.27
CA GLY A 291 -0.15 -0.69 -19.98
C GLY A 291 -0.86 -2.00 -19.62
N SER A 292 -1.28 -2.77 -20.62
CA SER A 292 -1.82 -4.11 -20.44
C SER A 292 -0.69 -5.10 -20.06
N PRO A 293 -0.96 -6.16 -19.28
CA PRO A 293 0.03 -7.20 -19.01
C PRO A 293 0.40 -7.94 -20.29
N GLU A 294 1.70 -8.09 -20.54
CA GLU A 294 2.21 -8.86 -21.68
C GLU A 294 2.59 -10.29 -21.27
N SER A 295 2.35 -11.24 -22.17
CA SER A 295 2.65 -12.66 -22.01
C SER A 295 3.40 -13.17 -23.23
N LEU A 296 4.50 -13.89 -23.01
CA LEU A 296 5.15 -14.71 -24.02
C LEU A 296 4.81 -16.18 -23.77
N VAL A 297 4.29 -16.85 -24.78
CA VAL A 297 4.16 -18.30 -24.81
C VAL A 297 5.31 -18.86 -25.63
N ALA A 298 6.07 -19.80 -25.05
CA ALA A 298 7.15 -20.52 -25.72
C ALA A 298 6.89 -22.04 -25.64
N GLU A 299 6.78 -22.71 -26.77
CA GLU A 299 6.55 -24.15 -26.88
C GLU A 299 7.78 -24.85 -27.47
N PHE A 300 8.56 -25.50 -26.61
CA PHE A 300 9.79 -26.18 -26.99
C PHE A 300 9.51 -27.60 -27.47
N SER A 301 10.00 -27.96 -28.65
CA SER A 301 9.98 -29.33 -29.16
C SER A 301 11.20 -30.10 -28.69
N PHE A 302 10.98 -31.33 -28.24
CA PHE A 302 12.04 -32.24 -27.83
C PHE A 302 12.06 -33.47 -28.75
N SER A 303 13.22 -34.13 -28.80
CA SER A 303 13.39 -35.45 -29.44
C SER A 303 14.50 -36.26 -28.78
N VAL A 304 14.50 -37.57 -29.02
CA VAL A 304 15.59 -38.47 -28.63
C VAL A 304 16.18 -39.09 -29.89
N PRO A 305 17.22 -38.48 -30.50
CA PRO A 305 17.75 -38.94 -31.79
C PRO A 305 18.33 -40.36 -31.76
N ASN A 306 18.80 -40.82 -30.59
CA ASN A 306 19.31 -42.17 -30.41
C ASN A 306 18.89 -42.75 -29.05
N LEU A 307 17.91 -43.65 -29.09
CA LEU A 307 17.33 -44.31 -27.90
C LEU A 307 18.34 -45.20 -27.15
N ALA A 308 19.42 -45.65 -27.81
CA ALA A 308 20.42 -46.53 -27.21
C ALA A 308 21.31 -45.81 -26.17
N VAL A 309 21.33 -44.48 -26.17
CA VAL A 309 22.17 -43.65 -25.29
C VAL A 309 21.54 -43.46 -23.90
N LEU A 310 20.27 -43.87 -23.71
CA LEU A 310 19.56 -43.75 -22.44
C LEU A 310 19.99 -44.83 -21.43
N ALA A 311 20.83 -44.44 -20.47
CA ALA A 311 21.50 -45.38 -19.55
C ALA A 311 20.84 -45.51 -18.15
N ALA A 312 20.06 -44.52 -17.68
CA ALA A 312 19.39 -44.55 -16.37
C ALA A 312 18.34 -43.43 -16.26
N ASP A 313 17.53 -43.47 -15.18
CA ASP A 313 16.59 -42.39 -14.85
C ASP A 313 17.36 -41.09 -14.58
N GLN A 314 17.00 -40.04 -15.32
CA GLN A 314 17.61 -38.72 -15.20
C GLN A 314 16.53 -37.63 -15.21
N SER A 315 16.79 -36.58 -14.44
CA SER A 315 15.95 -35.38 -14.36
C SER A 315 16.76 -34.13 -14.69
N GLY A 316 16.12 -33.17 -15.35
CA GLY A 316 16.64 -31.81 -15.56
C GLY A 316 15.70 -30.74 -15.05
N THR A 317 16.19 -29.50 -14.98
CA THR A 317 15.44 -28.31 -14.57
C THR A 317 15.51 -27.23 -15.63
N VAL A 318 14.48 -26.39 -15.72
CA VAL A 318 14.46 -25.20 -16.58
C VAL A 318 14.33 -23.97 -15.69
N GLN A 319 15.20 -22.99 -15.92
CA GLN A 319 15.16 -21.67 -15.29
C GLN A 319 14.82 -20.63 -16.36
N VAL A 320 14.01 -19.62 -16.00
CA VAL A 320 13.65 -18.53 -16.92
C VAL A 320 14.18 -17.22 -16.36
N GLU A 321 14.87 -16.46 -17.21
CA GLU A 321 15.56 -15.24 -16.84
C GLU A 321 15.24 -14.13 -17.85
N LEU A 322 14.81 -12.96 -17.38
CA LEU A 322 14.80 -11.72 -18.16
C LEU A 322 16.19 -11.07 -18.09
N ILE A 323 16.81 -10.74 -19.20
CA ILE A 323 18.18 -10.21 -19.22
C ILE A 323 18.18 -8.84 -19.89
N GLY A 324 18.60 -7.84 -19.12
CA GLY A 324 19.10 -6.54 -19.58
C GLY A 324 20.61 -6.44 -19.36
N ALA A 325 21.24 -5.37 -19.85
CA ALA A 325 22.67 -5.34 -20.17
C ALA A 325 23.69 -5.57 -19.02
N ASP A 326 23.38 -5.44 -17.71
CA ASP A 326 24.42 -5.62 -16.65
C ASP A 326 23.86 -5.98 -15.25
N ALA A 327 23.03 -7.02 -15.11
CA ALA A 327 22.60 -7.50 -13.78
C ALA A 327 23.48 -8.66 -13.26
N PRO A 328 24.10 -8.59 -12.06
CA PRO A 328 24.80 -9.72 -11.47
C PRO A 328 23.84 -10.86 -11.09
N LEU A 329 24.33 -12.09 -11.22
CA LEU A 329 23.59 -13.34 -11.09
C LEU A 329 22.95 -13.51 -9.70
N GLY A 330 21.62 -13.56 -9.65
CA GLY A 330 20.83 -13.87 -8.45
C GLY A 330 19.64 -14.79 -8.78
N VAL A 331 19.62 -15.95 -8.13
CA VAL A 331 18.80 -17.13 -8.48
C VAL A 331 17.46 -17.16 -7.71
N PRO A 332 16.29 -17.32 -8.35
CA PRO A 332 15.15 -17.95 -7.71
C PRO A 332 15.42 -19.46 -7.59
N ARG A 333 15.67 -19.96 -6.36
CA ARG A 333 15.69 -21.40 -6.09
C ARG A 333 14.26 -21.87 -5.85
N PHE A 334 13.71 -22.64 -6.78
CA PHE A 334 12.49 -23.39 -6.51
C PHE A 334 12.85 -24.66 -5.74
N ALA A 335 12.36 -24.75 -4.51
CA ALA A 335 12.27 -26.00 -3.77
C ALA A 335 10.86 -26.56 -3.95
N SER A 336 10.73 -27.75 -4.53
CA SER A 336 9.65 -28.66 -4.14
C SER A 336 10.15 -29.49 -2.95
N SER A 337 9.35 -29.56 -1.89
CA SER A 337 9.64 -30.33 -0.66
C SER A 337 9.65 -31.85 -0.90
N PRO A 338 10.15 -32.67 0.05
CA PRO A 338 10.83 -33.93 -0.24
C PRO A 338 9.89 -35.10 -0.52
N LEU A 339 10.35 -35.97 -1.43
CA LEU A 339 10.12 -37.42 -1.48
C LEU A 339 8.88 -37.96 -0.76
N ILE A 340 7.79 -38.20 -1.50
CA ILE A 340 6.82 -39.24 -1.12
C ILE A 340 7.09 -40.47 -1.98
N LYS A 341 7.62 -41.50 -1.33
CA LYS A 341 7.54 -42.89 -1.79
C LYS A 341 6.04 -43.24 -1.79
N LEU A 342 5.44 -43.44 -2.96
CA LEU A 342 4.02 -43.80 -3.10
C LEU A 342 3.70 -45.10 -2.34
N PRO A 343 2.78 -45.12 -1.37
CA PRO A 343 1.80 -46.20 -1.29
C PRO A 343 0.79 -45.99 -2.45
N GLU A 344 0.17 -47.08 -2.91
CA GLU A 344 -0.75 -47.08 -4.08
C GLU A 344 -1.73 -45.89 -4.14
N PRO A 345 -2.08 -45.41 -5.35
CA PRO A 345 -2.91 -44.22 -5.51
C PRO A 345 -4.34 -44.46 -5.01
N VAL A 346 -4.73 -43.73 -3.97
CA VAL A 346 -6.13 -43.46 -3.67
C VAL A 346 -6.64 -42.48 -4.75
N PRO A 347 -7.73 -42.77 -5.47
CA PRO A 347 -8.23 -41.91 -6.54
C PRO A 347 -8.51 -40.49 -6.05
N SER A 348 -8.16 -39.49 -6.88
CA SER A 348 -8.29 -38.04 -6.61
C SER A 348 -9.70 -37.55 -6.30
N SER A 349 -10.71 -38.43 -6.33
CA SER A 349 -12.07 -38.15 -5.86
C SER A 349 -12.21 -38.18 -4.32
N LEU A 350 -11.16 -38.59 -3.59
CA LEU A 350 -11.17 -38.70 -2.12
C LEU A 350 -10.26 -37.68 -1.40
N LEU A 351 -9.57 -36.80 -2.14
CA LEU A 351 -8.81 -35.68 -1.54
C LEU A 351 -9.74 -34.47 -1.36
N PRO A 352 -9.90 -33.94 -0.13
CA PRO A 352 -10.68 -32.72 0.07
C PRO A 352 -9.99 -31.56 -0.69
N PRO A 353 -10.77 -30.70 -1.37
CA PRO A 353 -10.22 -29.55 -2.08
C PRO A 353 -9.40 -28.66 -1.12
N PRO A 354 -8.37 -27.96 -1.61
CA PRO A 354 -7.59 -27.03 -0.78
C PRO A 354 -8.54 -26.02 -0.11
N ALA A 355 -8.31 -25.79 1.19
CA ALA A 355 -9.19 -24.93 1.98
C ALA A 355 -9.26 -23.53 1.33
N PRO A 356 -10.46 -22.97 1.14
CA PRO A 356 -10.64 -21.66 0.53
C PRO A 356 -9.97 -20.57 1.39
N ILE A 357 -9.30 -19.62 0.74
CA ILE A 357 -8.70 -18.47 1.41
C ILE A 357 -9.82 -17.53 1.89
N ALA A 358 -9.76 -17.11 3.17
CA ALA A 358 -10.74 -16.19 3.75
C ALA A 358 -10.86 -14.87 2.95
N PRO A 359 -12.05 -14.27 2.89
CA PRO A 359 -12.27 -13.06 2.11
C PRO A 359 -11.48 -11.87 2.70
N ARG A 360 -11.01 -10.97 1.83
CA ARG A 360 -10.24 -9.75 2.18
C ARG A 360 -10.66 -8.57 1.30
N GLN A 361 -11.95 -8.28 1.23
CA GLN A 361 -12.48 -7.18 0.41
C GLN A 361 -12.48 -5.83 1.15
N VAL A 362 -12.25 -5.83 2.46
CA VAL A 362 -12.23 -4.63 3.31
C VAL A 362 -10.99 -4.65 4.18
N ASN A 363 -10.25 -3.54 4.18
CA ASN A 363 -9.16 -3.29 5.11
C ASN A 363 -9.70 -2.53 6.32
N VAL A 364 -9.43 -3.04 7.52
CA VAL A 364 -9.78 -2.36 8.77
C VAL A 364 -8.50 -1.92 9.48
N THR A 365 -8.49 -0.66 9.89
CA THR A 365 -7.45 -0.07 10.73
C THR A 365 -8.09 0.58 11.94
N ASP A 366 -7.32 0.81 13.01
CA ASP A 366 -7.80 1.68 14.09
C ASP A 366 -7.85 3.14 13.63
N ALA A 367 -8.82 3.90 14.16
CA ALA A 367 -9.06 5.28 13.74
C ALA A 367 -8.06 6.29 14.33
N ALA A 368 -7.17 5.87 15.23
CA ALA A 368 -6.21 6.73 15.90
C ALA A 368 -4.86 6.80 15.15
N SER A 369 -4.36 5.65 14.70
CA SER A 369 -3.08 5.51 14.00
C SER A 369 -3.22 5.36 12.49
N LEU A 370 -4.34 4.81 12.01
CA LEU A 370 -4.58 4.41 10.62
C LEU A 370 -3.47 3.50 10.04
N ALA A 371 -2.67 2.85 10.89
CA ALA A 371 -1.58 2.00 10.47
C ALA A 371 -2.11 0.81 9.65
N THR A 372 -1.57 0.62 8.44
CA THR A 372 -1.92 -0.50 7.57
C THR A 372 -1.19 -1.77 8.00
N GLY A 373 -1.82 -2.94 7.86
CA GLY A 373 -1.12 -4.23 7.92
C GLY A 373 -1.50 -5.21 9.04
N SER A 374 -2.40 -4.87 9.97
CA SER A 374 -3.00 -5.87 10.86
C SER A 374 -4.37 -5.42 11.36
N ALA A 375 -5.43 -6.12 10.98
CA ALA A 375 -6.81 -5.81 11.38
C ALA A 375 -7.10 -6.30 12.81
N VAL A 376 -6.28 -5.85 13.77
CA VAL A 376 -6.47 -6.14 15.19
C VAL A 376 -7.34 -5.05 15.79
N VAL A 377 -8.45 -5.44 16.39
CA VAL A 377 -9.42 -4.55 17.02
C VAL A 377 -9.82 -5.09 18.39
N ALA A 378 -10.40 -4.25 19.24
CA ALA A 378 -10.95 -4.62 20.54
C ALA A 378 -12.39 -4.13 20.67
N PRO A 379 -13.21 -4.73 21.56
CA PRO A 379 -14.54 -4.20 21.86
C PRO A 379 -14.50 -2.70 22.18
N GLY A 380 -15.41 -1.93 21.58
CA GLY A 380 -15.52 -0.49 21.78
C GLY A 380 -14.49 0.37 21.04
N ILE A 381 -13.49 -0.21 20.35
CA ILE A 381 -12.49 0.57 19.60
C ILE A 381 -13.15 1.37 18.46
N LEU A 382 -12.65 2.58 18.21
CA LEU A 382 -12.95 3.32 17.00
C LEU A 382 -12.04 2.84 15.86
N ALA A 383 -12.67 2.38 14.78
CA ALA A 383 -12.00 1.79 13.62
C ALA A 383 -12.43 2.48 12.33
N SER A 384 -11.57 2.35 11.31
CA SER A 384 -11.82 2.80 9.95
C SER A 384 -11.74 1.63 8.98
N ALA A 385 -12.75 1.50 8.12
CA ALA A 385 -12.79 0.56 7.02
C ALA A 385 -12.48 1.28 5.70
N PHE A 386 -11.65 0.65 4.87
CA PHE A 386 -11.23 1.10 3.54
C PHE A 386 -11.44 -0.03 2.52
N PRO A 387 -11.64 0.26 1.23
CA PRO A 387 -11.70 -0.77 0.20
C PRO A 387 -10.35 -1.50 0.09
N ALA A 388 -10.38 -2.82 -0.09
CA ALA A 388 -9.18 -3.57 -0.45
C ALA A 388 -8.79 -3.33 -1.93
N PHE A 389 -7.58 -3.74 -2.30
CA PHE A 389 -7.13 -3.65 -3.68
C PHE A 389 -8.09 -4.42 -4.62
N GLY A 390 -8.45 -3.81 -5.75
CA GLY A 390 -9.41 -4.38 -6.69
C GLY A 390 -10.89 -4.18 -6.32
N VAL A 391 -11.20 -3.50 -5.21
CA VAL A 391 -12.59 -3.17 -4.84
C VAL A 391 -12.93 -1.74 -5.29
N SER A 392 -13.81 -1.60 -6.28
CA SER A 392 -14.11 -0.31 -6.93
C SER A 392 -14.84 0.71 -6.04
N ALA A 393 -15.59 0.26 -5.04
CA ALA A 393 -16.28 1.14 -4.09
C ALA A 393 -16.58 0.41 -2.77
N LEU A 394 -16.30 1.05 -1.63
CA LEU A 394 -16.54 0.47 -0.31
C LEU A 394 -18.02 0.52 0.07
N THR A 395 -18.69 1.65 -0.19
CA THR A 395 -20.00 1.99 0.40
C THR A 395 -21.10 2.21 -0.63
N GLY A 396 -20.74 2.59 -1.87
CA GLY A 396 -21.69 2.94 -2.92
C GLY A 396 -22.35 4.32 -2.75
N VAL A 397 -21.97 5.10 -1.74
CA VAL A 397 -22.47 6.48 -1.57
C VAL A 397 -21.67 7.47 -2.41
N SER A 398 -22.31 8.53 -2.90
CA SER A 398 -21.68 9.61 -3.68
C SER A 398 -21.28 10.83 -2.85
N GLN A 399 -21.67 10.87 -1.57
CA GLN A 399 -21.44 11.98 -0.65
C GLN A 399 -21.11 11.46 0.75
N ASN A 400 -20.65 12.36 1.60
CA ASN A 400 -20.31 12.05 2.98
C ASN A 400 -21.53 12.18 3.90
N PHE A 401 -21.68 11.24 4.83
CA PHE A 401 -22.65 11.26 5.90
C PHE A 401 -21.92 11.18 7.24
N ALA A 402 -22.42 11.92 8.23
CA ALA A 402 -21.89 11.91 9.58
C ALA A 402 -23.02 11.70 10.59
N ALA A 403 -22.74 10.95 11.66
CA ALA A 403 -23.68 10.77 12.74
C ALA A 403 -23.95 12.09 13.47
N ASN A 404 -25.21 12.33 13.82
CA ASN A 404 -25.68 13.56 14.48
C ASN A 404 -26.45 13.28 15.79
N SER A 405 -26.42 12.04 16.27
CA SER A 405 -27.15 11.58 17.45
C SER A 405 -26.35 10.54 18.22
N LEU A 406 -26.70 10.40 19.50
CA LEU A 406 -26.23 9.34 20.39
C LEU A 406 -27.45 8.56 20.92
N PRO A 407 -27.38 7.23 21.06
CA PRO A 407 -26.31 6.34 20.60
C PRO A 407 -26.05 6.43 19.09
N LEU A 408 -24.81 6.15 18.67
CA LEU A 408 -24.43 6.21 17.25
C LEU A 408 -25.33 5.30 16.39
N PRO A 409 -25.74 5.74 15.19
CA PRO A 409 -26.62 4.97 14.33
C PRO A 409 -25.91 3.74 13.76
N LYS A 410 -26.60 2.60 13.69
CA LYS A 410 -26.08 1.36 13.08
C LYS A 410 -26.20 1.33 11.56
N MET A 411 -26.91 2.31 11.00
CA MET A 411 -27.07 2.51 9.56
C MET A 411 -26.92 3.99 9.25
N LEU A 412 -26.05 4.33 8.29
CA LEU A 412 -25.79 5.71 7.89
C LEU A 412 -25.57 5.76 6.38
N GLY A 413 -26.31 6.63 5.67
CA GLY A 413 -26.25 6.69 4.21
C GLY A 413 -26.65 5.38 3.50
N GLY A 414 -27.47 4.53 4.14
CA GLY A 414 -27.84 3.21 3.64
C GLY A 414 -26.78 2.12 3.82
N VAL A 415 -25.66 2.42 4.48
CA VAL A 415 -24.56 1.49 4.73
C VAL A 415 -24.69 0.91 6.14
N THR A 416 -24.40 -0.39 6.29
CA THR A 416 -24.26 -1.06 7.59
C THR A 416 -22.94 -1.83 7.65
N ILE A 417 -22.39 -1.97 8.86
CA ILE A 417 -21.26 -2.86 9.14
C ILE A 417 -21.69 -3.87 10.19
N ARG A 418 -21.33 -5.14 10.00
CA ARG A 418 -21.59 -6.23 10.95
C ARG A 418 -20.29 -6.98 11.25
N LEU A 419 -20.12 -7.34 12.52
CA LEU A 419 -19.00 -8.17 12.99
C LEU A 419 -19.52 -9.43 13.67
N GLY A 420 -18.82 -10.55 13.51
CA GLY A 420 -19.23 -11.85 14.05
C GLY A 420 -20.08 -12.64 13.06
N GLY A 421 -20.73 -13.68 13.56
CA GLY A 421 -21.41 -14.67 12.73
C GLY A 421 -20.47 -15.75 12.20
N THR A 422 -20.87 -16.44 11.13
CA THR A 422 -20.12 -17.57 10.57
C THR A 422 -19.93 -17.42 9.08
N LEU A 423 -18.69 -17.52 8.61
CA LEU A 423 -18.37 -17.56 7.18
C LEU A 423 -18.38 -19.01 6.69
N THR A 424 -19.14 -19.27 5.63
CA THR A 424 -19.16 -20.54 4.93
C THR A 424 -18.76 -20.32 3.47
N PHE A 425 -17.93 -21.21 2.94
CA PHE A 425 -17.55 -21.17 1.53
C PHE A 425 -18.40 -22.16 0.74
N GLU A 426 -19.06 -21.68 -0.29
CA GLU A 426 -19.81 -22.50 -1.24
C GLU A 426 -19.09 -22.46 -2.59
N SER A 427 -18.69 -23.62 -3.13
CA SER A 427 -17.80 -23.73 -4.30
C SER A 427 -18.25 -22.98 -5.56
N PHE A 428 -19.55 -22.73 -5.71
CA PHE A 428 -20.13 -22.04 -6.87
C PHE A 428 -20.61 -20.63 -6.57
N ILE A 429 -20.72 -20.24 -5.29
CA ILE A 429 -21.31 -18.95 -4.87
C ILE A 429 -20.27 -18.08 -4.12
N GLY A 430 -19.16 -18.66 -3.69
CA GLY A 430 -18.12 -18.00 -2.92
C GLY A 430 -18.43 -17.97 -1.42
N TRP A 431 -17.82 -17.02 -0.72
CA TRP A 431 -18.03 -16.83 0.71
C TRP A 431 -19.41 -16.23 1.01
N LYS A 432 -20.11 -16.80 1.98
CA LYS A 432 -21.34 -16.26 2.56
C LYS A 432 -21.19 -16.05 4.05
N LEU A 433 -21.80 -14.98 4.55
CA LEU A 433 -21.94 -14.74 5.98
C LEU A 433 -23.32 -15.18 6.47
N SER A 434 -23.36 -16.05 7.46
CA SER A 434 -24.52 -16.22 8.33
C SER A 434 -24.52 -15.12 9.40
N PRO A 435 -25.55 -14.27 9.47
CA PRO A 435 -25.59 -13.17 10.44
C PRO A 435 -25.93 -13.62 11.87
N ILE A 436 -26.21 -14.91 12.10
CA ILE A 436 -26.54 -15.43 13.44
C ILE A 436 -25.30 -15.29 14.33
N GLY A 437 -25.43 -14.56 15.44
CA GLY A 437 -24.29 -14.23 16.32
C GLY A 437 -23.42 -13.07 15.81
N SER A 438 -23.83 -12.38 14.74
CA SER A 438 -23.23 -11.10 14.34
C SER A 438 -23.89 -9.93 15.07
N VAL A 439 -23.14 -8.84 15.24
CA VAL A 439 -23.58 -7.60 15.86
C VAL A 439 -23.32 -6.45 14.89
N GLU A 440 -24.31 -5.57 14.71
CA GLU A 440 -24.17 -4.36 13.91
C GLU A 440 -23.30 -3.32 14.62
N ALA A 441 -22.33 -2.80 13.89
CA ALA A 441 -21.42 -1.75 14.31
C ALA A 441 -22.08 -0.37 14.21
N PRO A 442 -22.06 0.42 15.30
CA PRO A 442 -22.41 1.83 15.26
C PRO A 442 -21.46 2.62 14.35
N LEU A 443 -22.00 3.53 13.55
CA LEU A 443 -21.29 4.27 12.52
C LEU A 443 -21.14 5.75 12.90
N LEU A 444 -19.93 6.27 12.80
CA LEU A 444 -19.62 7.69 13.03
C LEU A 444 -19.65 8.47 11.71
N PHE A 445 -19.13 7.87 10.64
CA PHE A 445 -18.98 8.50 9.33
C PHE A 445 -19.06 7.48 8.21
N VAL A 446 -19.70 7.83 7.10
CA VAL A 446 -19.77 7.04 5.87
C VAL A 446 -19.47 7.95 4.69
N GLY A 447 -18.41 7.67 3.95
CA GLY A 447 -18.07 8.32 2.68
C GLY A 447 -17.83 7.28 1.57
N PRO A 448 -17.55 7.70 0.33
CA PRO A 448 -17.39 6.78 -0.80
C PRO A 448 -16.29 5.73 -0.62
N GLY A 449 -15.18 6.12 0.01
CA GLY A 449 -13.97 5.29 0.20
C GLY A 449 -13.63 4.94 1.65
N GLN A 450 -14.43 5.36 2.62
CA GLN A 450 -14.12 5.16 4.04
C GLN A 450 -15.39 5.07 4.89
N VAL A 451 -15.39 4.17 5.87
CA VAL A 451 -16.39 4.15 6.94
C VAL A 451 -15.66 4.19 8.28
N ASN A 452 -16.05 5.11 9.16
CA ASN A 452 -15.59 5.13 10.55
C ASN A 452 -16.68 4.57 11.44
N PHE A 453 -16.35 3.58 12.25
CA PHE A 453 -17.30 2.84 13.06
C PHE A 453 -16.71 2.49 14.42
N GLN A 454 -17.59 2.20 15.37
CA GLN A 454 -17.22 1.61 16.63
C GLN A 454 -17.35 0.10 16.51
N VAL A 455 -16.32 -0.66 16.87
CA VAL A 455 -16.47 -2.10 17.06
C VAL A 455 -17.43 -2.32 18.23
N PRO A 456 -18.53 -3.07 18.07
CA PRO A 456 -19.51 -3.24 19.13
C PRO A 456 -18.88 -3.73 20.45
N PRO A 457 -19.17 -3.08 21.59
CA PRO A 457 -18.98 -3.70 22.89
C PRO A 457 -19.72 -5.05 22.95
N GLY A 458 -19.14 -6.04 23.63
CA GLY A 458 -19.70 -7.40 23.73
C GLY A 458 -19.50 -8.29 22.49
N ILE A 459 -18.72 -7.85 21.49
CA ILE A 459 -18.33 -8.72 20.37
C ILE A 459 -17.45 -9.88 20.87
N SER A 460 -17.64 -11.08 20.33
CA SER A 460 -16.81 -12.24 20.68
C SER A 460 -15.37 -12.07 20.18
N LEU A 461 -14.42 -12.52 21.01
CA LEU A 461 -12.99 -12.53 20.67
C LEU A 461 -12.67 -13.63 19.66
N GLY A 462 -11.61 -13.46 18.86
CA GLY A 462 -11.15 -14.49 17.93
C GLY A 462 -10.16 -14.00 16.89
N ASP A 463 -9.38 -14.91 16.33
CA ASP A 463 -8.34 -14.59 15.34
C ASP A 463 -8.89 -14.33 13.92
N SER A 464 -10.12 -14.75 13.64
CA SER A 464 -10.77 -14.58 12.34
C SER A 464 -12.27 -14.35 12.50
N VAL A 465 -12.62 -13.21 13.11
CA VAL A 465 -14.02 -12.78 13.28
C VAL A 465 -14.51 -12.20 11.95
N PRO A 466 -15.65 -12.68 11.40
CA PRO A 466 -16.17 -12.15 10.16
C PRO A 466 -16.54 -10.67 10.24
N LEU A 467 -16.34 -9.97 9.14
CA LEU A 467 -16.80 -8.60 8.94
C LEU A 467 -17.53 -8.50 7.61
N GLN A 468 -18.71 -7.88 7.64
CA GLN A 468 -19.48 -7.57 6.44
C GLN A 468 -19.78 -6.09 6.39
N VAL A 469 -19.53 -5.49 5.23
CA VAL A 469 -20.04 -4.17 4.87
C VAL A 469 -21.19 -4.38 3.89
N GLN A 470 -22.40 -3.93 4.24
CA GLN A 470 -23.50 -3.83 3.28
C GLN A 470 -23.53 -2.41 2.72
N LYS A 471 -23.46 -2.29 1.41
CA LYS A 471 -23.48 -1.01 0.68
C LYS A 471 -24.89 -0.47 0.58
N ALA A 472 -24.99 0.81 0.21
CA ALA A 472 -26.26 1.48 -0.03
C ALA A 472 -27.07 0.85 -1.18
N ASP A 473 -26.40 0.18 -2.13
CA ASP A 473 -27.04 -0.56 -3.24
C ASP A 473 -27.47 -2.00 -2.86
N GLY A 474 -27.27 -2.41 -1.61
CA GLY A 474 -27.60 -3.73 -1.08
C GLY A 474 -26.52 -4.79 -1.30
N SER A 475 -25.48 -4.53 -2.09
CA SER A 475 -24.36 -5.45 -2.27
C SER A 475 -23.49 -5.54 -1.00
N THR A 476 -22.76 -6.64 -0.83
CA THR A 476 -21.96 -6.88 0.38
C THR A 476 -20.49 -7.11 0.06
N LEU A 477 -19.62 -6.60 0.93
CA LEU A 477 -18.20 -6.93 0.96
C LEU A 477 -17.89 -7.73 2.23
N LEU A 478 -17.07 -8.77 2.10
CA LEU A 478 -16.68 -9.63 3.20
C LEU A 478 -15.19 -9.50 3.51
N SER A 479 -14.87 -9.54 4.80
CA SER A 479 -13.50 -9.61 5.31
C SER A 479 -13.47 -10.38 6.63
N THR A 480 -12.30 -10.51 7.22
CA THR A 480 -12.13 -11.00 8.60
C THR A 480 -11.21 -10.07 9.38
N VAL A 481 -11.46 -9.94 10.68
CA VAL A 481 -10.66 -9.15 11.61
C VAL A 481 -10.29 -9.99 12.83
N ARG A 482 -9.17 -9.66 13.47
CA ARG A 482 -8.76 -10.26 14.73
C ARG A 482 -9.29 -9.42 15.88
N VAL A 483 -10.12 -10.00 16.73
CA VAL A 483 -10.70 -9.33 17.90
C VAL A 483 -9.99 -9.82 19.15
N VAL A 484 -9.32 -8.89 19.84
CA VAL A 484 -8.57 -9.13 21.09
C VAL A 484 -9.22 -8.39 22.26
N VAL A 485 -8.79 -8.73 23.48
CA VAL A 485 -9.35 -8.15 24.72
C VAL A 485 -9.17 -6.62 24.77
N THR A 486 -7.99 -6.15 24.40
CA THR A 486 -7.58 -4.73 24.38
C THR A 486 -6.69 -4.48 23.17
N SER A 487 -6.82 -3.30 22.57
CA SER A 487 -5.96 -2.85 21.46
C SER A 487 -5.71 -1.35 21.59
N PRO A 488 -4.93 -0.91 22.61
CA PRO A 488 -4.71 0.51 22.88
C PRO A 488 -4.22 1.26 21.65
N ARG A 489 -4.76 2.44 21.39
CA ARG A 489 -4.26 3.35 20.36
C ARG A 489 -4.45 4.80 20.78
N ILE A 490 -3.36 5.56 20.85
CA ILE A 490 -3.36 6.96 21.28
C ILE A 490 -3.66 7.84 20.07
N PHE A 491 -4.65 8.71 20.18
CA PHE A 491 -4.93 9.72 19.16
C PHE A 491 -3.77 10.71 19.08
N THR A 492 -3.48 11.26 17.90
CA THR A 492 -2.44 12.30 17.74
C THR A 492 -3.06 13.66 17.47
N ALA A 493 -2.40 14.73 17.93
CA ALA A 493 -2.86 16.10 17.82
C ALA A 493 -3.09 16.52 16.35
N LEU A 494 -2.23 16.04 15.44
CA LEU A 494 -2.30 16.31 14.01
C LEU A 494 -3.05 15.23 13.20
N ARG A 495 -3.60 14.20 13.86
CA ARG A 495 -4.49 13.20 13.23
C ARG A 495 -3.82 12.35 12.14
N THR A 496 -2.51 12.20 12.22
CA THR A 496 -1.70 11.40 11.29
C THR A 496 -1.32 10.04 11.86
N GLY A 497 -1.71 9.74 13.11
CA GLY A 497 -1.25 8.55 13.83
C GLY A 497 0.18 8.61 14.36
N GLN A 498 0.91 9.68 14.06
CA GLN A 498 2.29 9.90 14.48
C GLN A 498 2.49 11.27 15.13
N GLY A 499 3.60 11.43 15.86
CA GLY A 499 4.01 12.69 16.48
C GLY A 499 3.34 12.93 17.83
N GLN A 500 3.02 14.20 18.11
CA GLN A 500 2.46 14.63 19.39
C GLN A 500 1.09 13.98 19.66
N GLY A 501 0.95 13.37 20.84
CA GLY A 501 -0.30 12.76 21.29
C GLY A 501 -1.41 13.79 21.51
N ALA A 502 -2.66 13.36 21.40
CA ALA A 502 -3.81 14.11 21.86
C ALA A 502 -3.83 14.04 23.39
N VAL A 503 -3.07 14.93 24.01
CA VAL A 503 -2.84 14.98 25.44
C VAL A 503 -3.16 16.38 25.97
N LEU A 504 -3.80 16.44 27.14
CA LEU A 504 -3.97 17.68 27.89
C LEU A 504 -3.09 17.66 29.14
N ASN A 505 -2.61 18.84 29.52
CA ASN A 505 -1.94 19.06 30.80
C ASN A 505 -2.97 19.19 31.93
N GLN A 506 -2.49 19.19 33.17
CA GLN A 506 -3.31 19.33 34.38
C GLN A 506 -4.21 20.57 34.39
N ASP A 507 -3.78 21.66 33.76
CA ASP A 507 -4.55 22.91 33.61
C ASP A 507 -5.53 22.89 32.42
N TYR A 508 -5.73 21.74 31.78
CA TYR A 508 -6.51 21.55 30.55
C TYR A 508 -5.95 22.25 29.31
N SER A 509 -4.73 22.79 29.35
CA SER A 509 -4.04 23.23 28.14
C SER A 509 -3.64 22.04 27.27
N GLN A 510 -3.52 22.26 25.96
CA GLN A 510 -2.97 21.26 25.06
C GLN A 510 -1.50 20.99 25.39
N ASN A 511 -1.14 19.72 25.53
CA ASN A 511 0.25 19.32 25.58
C ASN A 511 0.90 19.40 24.19
N GLY A 512 2.11 19.95 24.11
CA GLY A 512 2.90 19.92 22.88
C GLY A 512 3.99 20.96 22.84
N ASN A 513 4.86 20.85 21.84
CA ASN A 513 5.89 21.87 21.58
C ASN A 513 5.20 23.14 21.02
N PRO A 514 5.27 24.29 21.72
CA PRO A 514 4.65 25.54 21.26
C PRO A 514 5.14 26.01 19.89
N GLN A 515 6.35 25.58 19.48
CA GLN A 515 6.91 25.89 18.16
C GLN A 515 6.27 25.09 17.03
N LEU A 516 5.74 23.89 17.33
CA LEU A 516 5.08 23.02 16.35
C LEU A 516 3.56 23.14 16.40
N ILE A 517 3.01 23.39 17.60
CA ILE A 517 1.60 23.50 17.86
C ILE A 517 1.34 24.83 18.58
N PRO A 518 0.94 25.89 17.85
CA PRO A 518 0.71 27.20 18.44
C PRO A 518 -0.30 27.14 19.61
N GLY A 519 0.10 27.66 20.76
CA GLY A 519 -0.73 27.68 21.97
C GLY A 519 -0.69 26.40 22.83
N ALA A 520 0.02 25.36 22.39
CA ALA A 520 0.34 24.21 23.25
C ALA A 520 1.38 24.59 24.31
N LYS A 521 1.39 23.84 25.42
CA LYS A 521 2.34 23.99 26.53
C LYS A 521 2.99 22.64 26.86
N PRO A 522 4.29 22.60 27.22
CA PRO A 522 4.87 21.41 27.84
C PRO A 522 4.19 21.11 29.20
N ALA A 523 4.23 19.83 29.62
CA ALA A 523 3.78 19.41 30.94
C ALA A 523 4.95 19.51 31.93
N ALA A 524 4.73 20.06 33.11
CA ALA A 524 5.73 20.01 34.19
C ALA A 524 5.91 18.58 34.69
N ARG A 525 7.14 18.20 35.04
CA ARG A 525 7.40 16.95 35.76
C ARG A 525 6.63 16.89 37.09
N GLY A 526 6.06 15.72 37.42
CA GLY A 526 5.19 15.53 38.58
C GLY A 526 3.77 16.07 38.40
N SER A 527 3.45 16.72 37.28
CA SER A 527 2.07 17.09 36.95
C SER A 527 1.31 15.93 36.31
N VAL A 528 -0.01 16.03 36.29
CA VAL A 528 -0.88 15.05 35.65
C VAL A 528 -1.12 15.43 34.20
N ILE A 529 -0.99 14.47 33.31
CA ILE A 529 -1.46 14.58 31.92
C ILE A 529 -2.66 13.68 31.69
N ARG A 530 -3.51 14.08 30.76
CA ARG A 530 -4.70 13.36 30.31
C ARG A 530 -4.50 12.91 28.88
N ILE A 531 -4.45 11.61 28.68
CA ILE A 531 -4.15 10.96 27.41
C ILE A 531 -5.46 10.48 26.79
N PHE A 532 -5.72 10.86 25.54
CA PHE A 532 -6.88 10.37 24.79
C PHE A 532 -6.49 9.25 23.83
N ALA A 533 -7.19 8.13 23.96
CA ALA A 533 -6.93 6.89 23.23
C ALA A 533 -8.24 6.19 22.84
N THR A 534 -8.13 5.03 22.20
CA THR A 534 -9.23 4.09 21.96
C THR A 534 -8.73 2.65 22.16
N GLY A 535 -9.64 1.68 22.08
CA GLY A 535 -9.30 0.26 22.19
C GLY A 535 -9.04 -0.22 23.61
N ALA A 536 -9.71 0.41 24.58
CA ALA A 536 -9.67 0.05 26.00
C ALA A 536 -10.27 -1.33 26.32
N GLY A 537 -11.06 -1.90 25.41
CA GLY A 537 -11.77 -3.15 25.63
C GLY A 537 -13.06 -2.96 26.44
N GLU A 538 -13.47 -4.01 27.14
CA GLU A 538 -14.69 -4.03 27.95
C GLU A 538 -14.63 -3.08 29.16
N THR A 539 -15.81 -2.58 29.54
CA THR A 539 -15.97 -1.54 30.57
C THR A 539 -16.86 -2.01 31.73
N ASP A 540 -16.82 -1.26 32.83
CA ASP A 540 -17.69 -1.43 33.99
C ASP A 540 -18.17 -0.07 34.53
N PRO A 541 -19.48 0.26 34.47
CA PRO A 541 -20.56 -0.55 33.86
C PRO A 541 -20.38 -0.73 32.34
N PRO A 542 -20.93 -1.80 31.74
CA PRO A 542 -20.82 -2.05 30.31
C PRO A 542 -21.61 -1.01 29.51
N LEU A 543 -21.01 -0.52 28.42
CA LEU A 543 -21.68 0.35 27.43
C LEU A 543 -22.36 -0.48 26.34
N LEU A 544 -23.54 -0.06 25.90
CA LEU A 544 -24.16 -0.63 24.71
C LEU A 544 -23.50 -0.10 23.42
N PRO A 545 -23.62 -0.81 22.28
CA PRO A 545 -23.09 -0.33 21.01
C PRO A 545 -23.60 1.07 20.66
N GLY A 546 -22.65 1.99 20.46
CA GLY A 546 -22.88 3.37 20.04
C GLY A 546 -23.13 4.33 21.21
N GLU A 547 -23.23 3.80 22.43
CA GLU A 547 -23.43 4.60 23.63
C GLU A 547 -22.12 5.30 24.03
N ALA A 548 -22.27 6.52 24.56
CA ALA A 548 -21.19 7.25 25.19
C ALA A 548 -21.24 7.05 26.70
N ALA A 549 -20.09 7.16 27.38
CA ALA A 549 -20.10 7.36 28.83
C ALA A 549 -20.97 8.59 29.18
N PRO A 550 -21.69 8.60 30.31
CA PRO A 550 -22.59 9.69 30.68
C PRO A 550 -21.87 11.04 30.63
N ALA A 551 -22.42 12.01 29.90
CA ALA A 551 -21.79 13.33 29.70
C ALA A 551 -21.55 14.11 31.02
N GLY A 552 -22.33 13.78 32.06
CA GLY A 552 -22.15 14.30 33.42
C GLY A 552 -21.04 13.61 34.23
N GLY A 553 -20.41 12.55 33.71
CA GLY A 553 -19.37 11.78 34.40
C GLY A 553 -19.88 10.89 35.53
N ASN A 554 -21.18 10.61 35.61
CA ASN A 554 -21.78 9.79 36.66
C ASN A 554 -22.84 8.82 36.08
N PRO A 555 -22.72 7.50 36.29
CA PRO A 555 -21.55 6.83 36.85
C PRO A 555 -20.30 7.01 35.96
N LEU A 556 -19.12 6.88 36.56
CA LEU A 556 -17.89 6.71 35.79
C LEU A 556 -17.92 5.35 35.09
N VAL A 557 -17.44 5.32 33.85
CA VAL A 557 -17.34 4.09 33.06
C VAL A 557 -15.87 3.70 33.02
N LEU A 558 -15.49 2.76 33.88
CA LEU A 558 -14.11 2.34 34.09
C LEU A 558 -13.73 1.24 33.09
N THR A 559 -12.45 1.19 32.72
CA THR A 559 -11.91 0.09 31.92
C THR A 559 -11.72 -1.15 32.77
N ARG A 560 -12.10 -2.35 32.30
CA ARG A 560 -11.89 -3.60 33.05
C ARG A 560 -10.42 -4.02 33.13
N VAL A 561 -9.67 -3.76 32.05
CA VAL A 561 -8.23 -4.03 32.00
C VAL A 561 -7.51 -2.73 32.34
N GLN A 562 -6.80 -2.72 33.47
CA GLN A 562 -6.06 -1.54 33.90
C GLN A 562 -4.82 -1.34 32.99
N PRO A 563 -4.65 -0.16 32.38
CA PRO A 563 -3.46 0.15 31.59
C PRO A 563 -2.22 0.41 32.46
N THR A 564 -1.06 0.27 31.84
CA THR A 564 0.19 0.88 32.27
C THR A 564 0.62 1.95 31.27
N VAL A 565 1.26 3.02 31.74
CA VAL A 565 1.76 4.12 30.91
C VAL A 565 3.28 4.21 31.05
N SER A 566 3.98 4.45 29.94
CA SER A 566 5.42 4.73 29.92
C SER A 566 5.66 6.10 29.30
N ILE A 567 6.44 6.94 29.97
CA ILE A 567 6.81 8.29 29.53
C ILE A 567 8.34 8.41 29.53
N GLY A 568 8.94 8.64 28.37
CA GLY A 568 10.38 8.72 28.21
C GLY A 568 11.11 7.41 28.56
N GLY A 569 10.42 6.27 28.44
CA GLY A 569 10.93 4.96 28.86
C GLY A 569 10.81 4.68 30.37
N ILE A 570 10.23 5.60 31.15
CA ILE A 570 10.01 5.45 32.59
C ILE A 570 8.53 5.12 32.85
N PRO A 571 8.22 4.10 33.66
CA PRO A 571 6.85 3.83 34.09
C PRO A 571 6.23 5.05 34.79
N ALA A 572 5.06 5.46 34.34
CA ALA A 572 4.27 6.55 34.90
C ALA A 572 3.14 6.00 35.78
N THR A 573 2.84 6.70 36.88
CA THR A 573 1.72 6.35 37.76
C THR A 573 0.40 6.66 37.06
N VAL A 574 -0.43 5.64 36.81
CA VAL A 574 -1.79 5.82 36.28
C VAL A 574 -2.73 6.15 37.43
N LEU A 575 -3.44 7.26 37.31
CA LEU A 575 -4.39 7.75 38.31
C LEU A 575 -5.82 7.33 37.99
N ASP A 576 -6.22 7.43 36.72
CA ASP A 576 -7.55 7.05 36.24
C ASP A 576 -7.50 6.41 34.86
N SER A 577 -8.44 5.51 34.59
CA SER A 577 -8.68 4.90 33.27
C SER A 577 -10.17 4.75 33.03
N VAL A 578 -10.74 5.68 32.24
CA VAL A 578 -12.20 5.84 32.07
C VAL A 578 -12.57 6.10 30.61
N MET A 579 -13.78 5.74 30.21
CA MET A 579 -14.34 6.21 28.94
C MET A 579 -14.68 7.69 29.04
N ALA A 580 -14.30 8.47 28.03
CA ALA A 580 -14.47 9.92 28.01
C ALA A 580 -15.97 10.29 27.99
N PRO A 581 -16.46 11.09 28.96
CA PRO A 581 -17.87 11.51 29.04
C PRO A 581 -18.40 12.14 27.76
N GLY A 582 -19.47 11.59 27.19
CA GLY A 582 -20.14 12.10 25.99
C GLY A 582 -19.55 11.64 24.65
N TYR A 583 -18.52 10.78 24.65
CA TYR A 583 -17.80 10.38 23.45
C TYR A 583 -17.70 8.84 23.33
N PRO A 584 -18.48 8.21 22.45
CA PRO A 584 -18.42 6.75 22.24
C PRO A 584 -17.03 6.32 21.78
N GLY A 585 -16.49 5.27 22.41
CA GLY A 585 -15.22 4.65 22.01
C GLY A 585 -13.96 5.48 22.28
N VAL A 586 -14.09 6.67 22.88
CA VAL A 586 -12.94 7.48 23.34
C VAL A 586 -12.62 7.11 24.78
N TRP A 587 -11.37 6.72 24.98
CA TRP A 587 -10.78 6.35 26.26
C TRP A 587 -9.89 7.49 26.77
N GLN A 588 -9.97 7.77 28.06
CA GLN A 588 -9.18 8.76 28.76
C GLN A 588 -8.34 8.06 29.84
N VAL A 589 -7.03 8.30 29.82
CA VAL A 589 -6.10 7.84 30.87
C VAL A 589 -5.43 9.05 31.49
N ASP A 590 -5.57 9.23 32.79
CA ASP A 590 -4.85 10.27 33.53
C ASP A 590 -3.60 9.62 34.16
N ALA A 591 -2.43 10.19 33.90
CA ALA A 591 -1.14 9.67 34.37
C ALA A 591 -0.22 10.80 34.84
N GLU A 592 0.58 10.53 35.86
CA GLU A 592 1.58 11.46 36.39
C GLU A 592 2.85 11.42 35.53
N VAL A 593 3.33 12.58 35.09
CA VAL A 593 4.62 12.70 34.39
C VAL A 593 5.74 12.37 35.39
N PRO A 594 6.58 11.34 35.16
CA PRO A 594 7.59 10.93 36.13
C PRO A 594 8.53 12.09 36.51
N PRO A 595 8.78 12.35 37.81
CA PRO A 595 9.69 13.42 38.24
C PRO A 595 11.13 13.30 37.68
N THR A 596 11.52 12.07 37.35
CA THR A 596 12.85 11.70 36.85
C THR A 596 12.95 11.69 35.33
N VAL A 597 11.86 11.91 34.59
CA VAL A 597 11.92 11.91 33.12
C VAL A 597 12.77 13.06 32.61
N THR A 598 13.56 12.82 31.57
CA THR A 598 14.32 13.86 30.89
C THR A 598 13.34 14.81 30.17
N PRO A 599 13.33 16.12 30.47
CA PRO A 599 12.50 17.08 29.77
C PRO A 599 12.83 17.16 28.28
N GLY A 600 11.88 17.60 27.47
CA GLY A 600 12.09 17.80 26.04
C GLY A 600 10.80 18.03 25.25
N PRO A 601 10.92 18.51 24.01
CA PRO A 601 9.75 18.84 23.17
C PRO A 601 9.06 17.62 22.55
N ALA A 602 9.62 16.41 22.70
CA ALA A 602 9.16 15.18 22.07
C ALA A 602 9.54 13.92 22.89
N VAL A 603 9.16 13.90 24.16
CA VAL A 603 9.34 12.74 25.06
C VAL A 603 8.38 11.63 24.65
N SER A 604 8.86 10.39 24.52
CA SER A 604 8.03 9.25 24.09
C SER A 604 6.91 8.93 25.08
N LEU A 605 5.76 8.51 24.56
CA LEU A 605 4.60 8.09 25.33
C LEU A 605 3.97 6.87 24.64
N PHE A 606 3.66 5.82 25.42
CA PHE A 606 2.79 4.72 24.99
C PHE A 606 2.01 4.14 26.16
N ILE A 607 0.87 3.52 25.83
CA ILE A 607 -0.01 2.81 26.76
C ILE A 607 0.09 1.32 26.46
N SER A 608 0.18 0.48 27.50
CA SER A 608 0.03 -0.97 27.38
C SER A 608 -1.18 -1.43 28.19
N ALA A 609 -2.00 -2.30 27.62
CA ALA A 609 -3.12 -2.93 28.32
C ALA A 609 -3.38 -4.32 27.75
N GLY A 610 -3.61 -5.31 28.61
CA GLY A 610 -3.97 -6.68 28.21
C GLY A 610 -2.95 -7.34 27.26
N GLY A 611 -1.66 -7.02 27.42
CA GLY A 611 -0.58 -7.55 26.58
C GLY A 611 -0.45 -6.91 25.20
N SER A 612 -1.15 -5.80 24.93
CA SER A 612 -1.05 -5.05 23.68
C SER A 612 -0.60 -3.61 23.94
N ASP A 613 0.36 -3.14 23.12
CA ASP A 613 0.90 -1.78 23.18
C ASP A 613 0.23 -0.84 22.17
N SER A 614 0.17 0.43 22.53
CA SER A 614 -0.28 1.48 21.63
C SER A 614 0.71 1.82 20.53
N ASN A 615 0.25 2.61 19.56
CA ASN A 615 1.17 3.36 18.72
C ASN A 615 2.04 4.27 19.61
N PRO A 616 3.35 4.42 19.30
CA PRO A 616 4.20 5.36 20.00
C PRO A 616 3.84 6.79 19.58
N VAL A 617 3.62 7.65 20.57
CA VAL A 617 3.43 9.10 20.35
C VAL A 617 4.46 9.87 21.18
N THR A 618 4.47 11.18 21.05
CA THR A 618 5.29 12.06 21.90
C THR A 618 4.44 13.02 22.71
N ILE A 619 5.02 13.53 23.79
CA ILE A 619 4.52 14.66 24.59
C ILE A 619 5.66 15.67 24.79
N ALA A 620 5.34 16.93 25.08
CA ALA A 620 6.33 17.91 25.53
C ALA A 620 6.36 17.95 27.07
N VAL A 621 7.56 17.95 27.66
CA VAL A 621 7.80 17.95 29.11
C VAL A 621 8.83 19.03 29.48
N GLU A 622 8.62 19.71 30.61
CA GLU A 622 9.51 20.73 31.20
C GLU A 622 9.97 20.41 32.64
#